data_AF-A0A9D5SSS8-F1
#
_entry.id   AF-A0A9D5SSS8-F1
#
_cell.length_a   1.000
_cell.length_b   1.000
_cell.length_c   1.000
_cell.angle_alpha   90.00
_cell.angle_beta   90.00
_cell.angle_gamma   90.00
#
_symmetry.space_group_name_H-M   'P 1'
#
loop_
_entity.id
_entity.type
_entity.pdbx_description
1 polymer ?
#
loop_
_entity_poly.entity_id
_entity_poly.type
_entity_poly.pdbx_seq_one_letter_code
_entity_poly.pdbx_strand_id
1 'polypeptide(L)'
;MKKRLIPIMALLLAAVLLLSGCASHGKTLLKAGDEEISVNVYQLYLSCMKGALAAAGYSVNDPNFWGTYVGAPEDNQTNNDFYSKQVFEGLRQIAAALILYEELGLKLDKSDKDAIDAWIDELIEEVGEGSKSKLNAVLSAYGANVTVLKDAAIIEAKLAQLKTHLYGENGSLIGETVKEQFYQRTYYRGRQMLIVAYYHDHEKDGDGNTRYYQTDDKGNLKSTYAYDTVNGTATEDTDKNGDTVYRKLGAIAYDTVKGKIAYDTVDGKQVKRRDAAGDAVYVLENGRIAYDTTKGRATEETDANGDTVYRKWVVAYDVKNGSPKYYYTKEGENKIVYYSTDEMEKRLLVAEKIAEDCKGNEALFLEYMKEFSDNLSFNDTYAPNGMYFSAGTYATDTVFHTFSTELAKLEIGDLAILQDSVAGYYVIMRTELDAGAWAKSENERWFGTLTGLVVEYMLQQRTADYLDRVQVDEALRGTVDITMVAANTLLLKKRFCA
;
A
#
# COMPACT_ATOMS: atom_id res chain seq x y z
N MET A 1 9.86 17.04 20.80
CA MET A 1 11.03 16.57 20.02
C MET A 1 11.24 15.08 20.33
N LYS A 2 10.89 14.16 19.41
CA LYS A 2 11.21 12.71 19.54
C LYS A 2 12.34 12.41 18.52
N LYS A 3 13.48 11.85 18.94
CA LYS A 3 14.54 11.39 18.03
C LYS A 3 14.03 10.15 17.28
N ARG A 4 13.58 10.32 16.02
CA ARG A 4 13.17 9.20 15.15
C ARG A 4 14.43 8.50 14.63
N LEU A 5 14.57 7.20 14.91
CA LEU A 5 15.42 6.32 14.13
C LEU A 5 14.52 5.62 13.11
N ILE A 6 14.93 5.62 11.85
CA ILE A 6 14.26 4.99 10.72
C ILE A 6 15.37 4.31 9.90
N PRO A 7 15.19 3.06 9.42
CA PRO A 7 16.23 2.29 8.75
C PRO A 7 16.63 2.89 7.40
N ILE A 8 17.84 2.54 6.96
CA ILE A 8 18.56 3.17 5.86
C ILE A 8 18.59 2.24 4.63
N MET A 9 18.00 2.70 3.52
CA MET A 9 18.18 2.16 2.16
C MET A 9 18.07 3.35 1.18
N ALA A 10 18.98 3.48 0.19
CA ALA A 10 19.49 4.79 -0.33
C ALA A 10 19.88 4.75 -1.82
N LEU A 11 19.78 5.81 -2.70
CA LEU A 11 19.97 5.69 -4.20
C LEU A 11 20.05 7.00 -5.17
N LEU A 12 20.95 7.11 -6.22
CA LEU A 12 20.83 7.54 -7.71
C LEU A 12 21.48 8.80 -8.51
N LEU A 13 22.58 8.71 -9.35
CA LEU A 13 22.96 9.46 -10.68
C LEU A 13 24.38 10.09 -10.93
N ALA A 14 24.62 10.81 -12.09
CA ALA A 14 25.57 10.60 -13.26
C ALA A 14 26.46 11.71 -13.93
N ALA A 15 27.76 11.35 -14.12
CA ALA A 15 28.85 11.90 -14.97
C ALA A 15 29.70 13.14 -14.56
N VAL A 16 30.88 13.19 -15.23
CA VAL A 16 31.86 14.29 -15.45
C VAL A 16 33.13 14.28 -14.57
N LEU A 17 34.37 14.49 -15.06
CA LEU A 17 35.05 14.11 -16.34
C LEU A 17 36.59 14.01 -16.13
N LEU A 18 37.25 13.21 -16.98
CA LEU A 18 38.69 13.19 -17.41
C LEU A 18 39.77 14.02 -16.66
N LEU A 19 40.82 13.34 -16.18
CA LEU A 19 42.21 13.54 -16.65
C LEU A 19 43.13 12.34 -16.29
N SER A 20 44.19 12.14 -17.06
CA SER A 20 44.94 10.86 -17.12
C SER A 20 46.02 10.67 -16.06
N GLY A 21 46.06 9.47 -15.45
CA GLY A 21 47.17 8.98 -14.61
C GLY A 21 47.00 7.49 -14.28
N CYS A 22 48.09 6.73 -14.18
CA CYS A 22 48.06 5.28 -13.96
C CYS A 22 47.80 4.90 -12.49
N ALA A 23 46.55 5.02 -12.03
CA ALA A 23 46.09 4.55 -10.71
C ALA A 23 44.84 3.69 -10.86
N SER A 24 44.97 2.36 -10.78
CA SER A 24 43.89 1.40 -11.09
C SER A 24 42.74 1.37 -10.08
N HIS A 25 42.97 1.79 -8.84
CA HIS A 25 41.97 1.85 -7.76
C HIS A 25 41.24 3.20 -7.65
N GLY A 26 41.74 4.27 -8.28
CA GLY A 26 41.32 5.65 -7.99
C GLY A 26 42.13 6.30 -6.85
N LYS A 27 41.58 7.37 -6.26
CA LYS A 27 42.10 8.00 -5.03
C LYS A 27 41.36 7.50 -3.80
N THR A 28 42.04 7.31 -2.68
CA THR A 28 41.46 6.94 -1.38
C THR A 28 40.55 8.04 -0.86
N LEU A 29 39.29 7.70 -0.53
CA LEU A 29 38.29 8.59 0.07
C LEU A 29 38.15 8.35 1.57
N LEU A 30 38.13 7.08 1.99
CA LEU A 30 38.07 6.66 3.38
C LEU A 30 39.27 5.76 3.68
N LYS A 31 39.89 5.93 4.86
CA LYS A 31 40.88 4.98 5.40
C LYS A 31 40.38 4.39 6.71
N ALA A 32 40.53 3.07 6.84
CA ALA A 32 39.94 2.25 7.88
C ALA A 32 40.96 1.20 8.35
N GLY A 33 41.85 1.59 9.27
CA GLY A 33 42.98 0.76 9.64
C GLY A 33 44.00 0.67 8.50
N ASP A 34 44.32 -0.55 8.06
CA ASP A 34 45.15 -0.79 6.88
C ASP A 34 44.32 -0.80 5.58
N GLU A 35 42.99 -0.89 5.65
CA GLU A 35 42.07 -0.85 4.50
C GLU A 35 41.84 0.59 3.96
N GLU A 36 41.63 0.70 2.65
CA GLU A 36 41.37 1.96 1.95
C GLU A 36 40.20 1.81 0.95
N ILE A 37 39.19 2.68 1.08
CA ILE A 37 38.03 2.73 0.17
C ILE A 37 38.18 3.94 -0.73
N SER A 38 38.15 3.73 -2.05
CA SER A 38 38.41 4.79 -3.03
C SER A 38 37.17 5.60 -3.43
N VAL A 39 37.39 6.78 -4.01
CA VAL A 39 36.36 7.58 -4.69
C VAL A 39 35.67 6.78 -5.80
N ASN A 40 36.37 5.83 -6.44
CA ASN A 40 35.77 4.98 -7.47
C ASN A 40 34.90 3.85 -6.87
N VAL A 41 35.20 3.37 -5.67
CA VAL A 41 34.27 2.54 -4.90
C VAL A 41 33.07 3.36 -4.45
N TYR A 42 33.26 4.60 -3.97
CA TYR A 42 32.14 5.51 -3.67
C TYR A 42 31.25 5.75 -4.89
N GLN A 43 31.84 5.98 -6.07
CA GLN A 43 31.14 6.02 -7.35
C GLN A 43 30.38 4.72 -7.65
N LEU A 44 30.99 3.55 -7.47
CA LEU A 44 30.27 2.28 -7.66
C LEU A 44 29.10 2.13 -6.69
N TYR A 45 29.22 2.56 -5.44
CA TYR A 45 28.11 2.56 -4.47
C TYR A 45 27.09 3.68 -4.75
N LEU A 46 27.47 4.84 -5.34
CA LEU A 46 26.55 5.86 -5.88
C LEU A 46 25.80 5.36 -7.14
N SER A 47 26.36 4.35 -7.82
CA SER A 47 25.87 3.78 -9.08
C SER A 47 25.02 2.53 -8.88
N CYS A 48 25.39 1.69 -7.91
CA CYS A 48 24.48 0.75 -7.28
C CYS A 48 23.42 1.45 -6.43
N MET A 49 23.69 2.67 -6.00
CA MET A 49 22.65 3.62 -5.70
C MET A 49 21.88 4.08 -6.93
N LYS A 50 22.33 4.02 -8.19
CA LYS A 50 21.46 4.29 -9.37
C LYS A 50 20.64 3.07 -9.84
N GLY A 51 20.73 1.92 -9.20
CA GLY A 51 19.94 0.75 -9.59
C GLY A 51 18.45 0.82 -9.24
N ALA A 52 18.13 0.84 -7.95
CA ALA A 52 16.86 0.37 -7.39
C ALA A 52 15.74 1.37 -7.01
N LEU A 53 15.87 2.69 -6.75
CA LEU A 53 14.63 3.53 -6.87
C LEU A 53 14.22 3.73 -8.33
N ALA A 54 15.11 3.47 -9.30
CA ALA A 54 14.68 3.31 -10.69
C ALA A 54 13.79 2.06 -10.82
N ALA A 55 14.17 0.96 -10.16
CA ALA A 55 13.33 -0.24 -10.04
C ALA A 55 12.07 -0.02 -9.17
N ALA A 56 12.11 0.89 -8.20
CA ALA A 56 10.97 1.32 -7.40
C ALA A 56 10.14 2.47 -8.03
N GLY A 57 10.36 2.77 -9.32
CA GLY A 57 9.50 3.65 -10.12
C GLY A 57 9.77 5.16 -10.06
N TYR A 58 10.80 5.62 -9.34
CA TYR A 58 11.09 7.05 -9.21
C TYR A 58 11.53 7.63 -10.57
N SER A 59 11.28 8.94 -10.81
CA SER A 59 11.50 9.66 -12.08
C SER A 59 12.97 9.99 -12.38
N VAL A 60 13.85 9.05 -12.13
CA VAL A 60 15.24 9.31 -11.78
C VAL A 60 16.13 9.77 -12.92
N ASN A 61 15.73 9.54 -14.17
CA ASN A 61 16.47 9.99 -15.35
C ASN A 61 16.06 11.42 -15.78
N ASP A 62 15.11 12.04 -15.07
CA ASP A 62 14.86 13.47 -15.13
C ASP A 62 15.90 14.20 -14.26
N PRO A 63 16.68 15.15 -14.80
CA PRO A 63 17.57 15.99 -14.00
C PRO A 63 16.84 16.78 -12.90
N ASN A 64 15.58 17.17 -13.13
CA ASN A 64 14.82 17.97 -12.17
C ASN A 64 14.54 17.20 -10.87
N PHE A 65 14.40 15.87 -10.93
CA PHE A 65 14.19 15.02 -9.75
C PHE A 65 15.29 15.24 -8.69
N TRP A 66 16.54 15.44 -9.12
CA TRP A 66 17.70 15.61 -8.24
C TRP A 66 17.69 16.92 -7.46
N GLY A 67 17.03 17.95 -8.00
CA GLY A 67 16.83 19.25 -7.34
C GLY A 67 15.56 19.34 -6.48
N THR A 68 14.66 18.36 -6.54
CA THR A 68 13.45 18.32 -5.69
C THR A 68 13.84 18.12 -4.22
N TYR A 69 13.20 18.86 -3.32
CA TYR A 69 13.40 18.75 -1.87
C TYR A 69 12.81 17.45 -1.29
N VAL A 70 13.51 16.88 -0.31
CA VAL A 70 13.04 15.74 0.49
C VAL A 70 12.41 16.26 1.78
N GLY A 71 11.10 16.02 1.95
CA GLY A 71 10.36 16.49 3.12
C GLY A 71 9.76 17.87 2.91
N ALA A 72 9.83 18.74 3.93
CA ALA A 72 9.30 20.09 3.85
C ALA A 72 10.36 21.05 3.25
N PRO A 73 9.99 22.11 2.50
CA PRO A 73 10.97 23.02 1.89
C PRO A 73 11.93 23.67 2.90
N GLU A 74 11.50 23.86 4.15
CA GLU A 74 12.35 24.37 5.25
C GLU A 74 13.49 23.42 5.67
N ASP A 75 13.43 22.12 5.35
CA ASP A 75 14.53 21.18 5.60
C ASP A 75 15.72 21.41 4.65
N ASN A 76 15.48 22.11 3.52
CA ASN A 76 16.46 22.51 2.50
C ASN A 76 17.46 21.42 2.06
N GLN A 77 17.02 20.16 2.02
CA GLN A 77 17.80 19.02 1.53
C GLN A 77 17.20 18.50 0.22
N THR A 78 17.95 18.51 -0.88
CA THR A 78 17.49 17.95 -2.16
C THR A 78 17.60 16.42 -2.18
N ASN A 79 16.97 15.76 -3.17
CA ASN A 79 17.19 14.34 -3.44
C ASN A 79 18.68 14.03 -3.64
N ASN A 80 19.44 14.91 -4.30
CA ASN A 80 20.89 14.75 -4.43
C ASN A 80 21.58 14.77 -3.05
N ASP A 81 21.34 15.80 -2.24
CA ASP A 81 21.94 15.94 -0.90
C ASP A 81 21.55 14.80 0.04
N PHE A 82 20.32 14.30 -0.08
CA PHE A 82 19.79 13.21 0.73
C PHE A 82 20.49 11.89 0.38
N TYR A 83 20.35 11.43 -0.86
CA TYR A 83 20.86 10.11 -1.21
C TYR A 83 22.39 10.09 -1.29
N SER A 84 23.08 11.15 -1.76
CA SER A 84 24.55 11.24 -1.74
C SER A 84 25.14 11.01 -0.34
N LYS A 85 24.59 11.74 0.64
CA LYS A 85 24.97 11.64 2.04
C LYS A 85 24.68 10.26 2.60
N GLN A 86 23.54 9.67 2.23
CA GLN A 86 23.12 8.36 2.70
C GLN A 86 24.07 7.25 2.23
N VAL A 87 24.61 7.34 1.00
CA VAL A 87 25.70 6.46 0.52
C VAL A 87 26.96 6.64 1.37
N PHE A 88 27.37 7.89 1.56
CA PHE A 88 28.64 8.23 2.17
C PHE A 88 28.70 7.81 3.65
N GLU A 89 27.66 8.07 4.43
CA GLU A 89 27.60 7.59 5.81
C GLU A 89 27.45 6.05 5.87
N GLY A 90 26.81 5.43 4.87
CA GLY A 90 26.79 3.97 4.71
C GLY A 90 28.20 3.39 4.51
N LEU A 91 29.01 3.99 3.62
CA LEU A 91 30.41 3.60 3.43
C LEU A 91 31.28 3.90 4.65
N ARG A 92 31.00 4.96 5.43
CA ARG A 92 31.64 5.16 6.74
C ARG A 92 31.28 4.06 7.73
N GLN A 93 30.05 3.55 7.73
CA GLN A 93 29.65 2.42 8.56
C GLN A 93 30.35 1.12 8.13
N ILE A 94 30.50 0.89 6.82
CA ILE A 94 31.25 -0.23 6.25
C ILE A 94 32.74 -0.11 6.60
N ALA A 95 33.33 1.08 6.46
CA ALA A 95 34.71 1.38 6.88
C ALA A 95 34.92 1.11 8.38
N ALA A 96 34.00 1.54 9.24
CA ALA A 96 34.01 1.24 10.67
C ALA A 96 33.91 -0.27 10.96
N ALA A 97 33.15 -1.02 10.15
CA ALA A 97 33.06 -2.48 10.23
C ALA A 97 34.35 -3.18 9.77
N LEU A 98 35.09 -2.64 8.79
CA LEU A 98 36.39 -3.16 8.36
C LEU A 98 37.44 -3.05 9.49
N ILE A 99 37.43 -1.96 10.28
CA ILE A 99 38.32 -1.82 11.44
C ILE A 99 38.00 -2.88 12.51
N LEU A 100 36.72 -3.14 12.79
CA LEU A 100 36.31 -4.21 13.71
C LEU A 100 36.72 -5.60 13.18
N TYR A 101 36.64 -5.81 11.88
CA TYR A 101 37.05 -7.04 11.22
C TYR A 101 38.56 -7.31 11.35
N GLU A 102 39.41 -6.28 11.19
CA GLU A 102 40.84 -6.35 11.47
C GLU A 102 41.14 -6.70 12.94
N GLU A 103 40.47 -6.04 13.90
CA GLU A 103 40.69 -6.25 15.33
C GLU A 103 40.28 -7.64 15.82
N LEU A 104 39.27 -8.25 15.19
CA LEU A 104 38.87 -9.65 15.41
C LEU A 104 39.84 -10.65 14.74
N GLY A 105 40.85 -10.17 14.02
CA GLY A 105 41.84 -10.99 13.31
C GLY A 105 41.29 -11.74 12.10
N LEU A 106 40.11 -11.36 11.62
CA LEU A 106 39.40 -12.04 10.53
C LEU A 106 40.12 -11.83 9.19
N LYS A 107 40.04 -12.84 8.32
CA LYS A 107 40.67 -12.86 7.00
C LYS A 107 39.78 -13.65 6.05
N LEU A 108 39.53 -13.09 4.87
CA LEU A 108 38.86 -13.81 3.79
C LEU A 108 39.68 -15.06 3.55
N ASP A 109 39.01 -16.20 3.39
CA ASP A 109 39.72 -17.45 3.15
C ASP A 109 40.18 -17.52 1.68
N LYS A 110 40.52 -18.71 1.18
CA LYS A 110 40.83 -18.86 -0.25
C LYS A 110 39.55 -19.03 -1.09
N SER A 111 38.58 -19.80 -0.60
CA SER A 111 37.27 -20.03 -1.20
C SER A 111 36.55 -18.72 -1.56
N ASP A 112 36.51 -17.78 -0.62
CA ASP A 112 35.91 -16.44 -0.79
C ASP A 112 36.52 -15.70 -1.99
N LYS A 113 37.87 -15.74 -2.09
CA LYS A 113 38.62 -15.02 -3.14
C LYS A 113 38.50 -15.70 -4.50
N ASP A 114 38.62 -17.02 -4.52
CA ASP A 114 38.43 -17.83 -5.73
C ASP A 114 36.99 -17.67 -6.27
N ALA A 115 35.99 -17.54 -5.39
CA ALA A 115 34.60 -17.27 -5.77
C ALA A 115 34.38 -15.85 -6.31
N ILE A 116 34.99 -14.82 -5.70
CA ILE A 116 34.97 -13.45 -6.23
C ILE A 116 35.62 -13.40 -7.62
N ASP A 117 36.77 -14.06 -7.82
CA ASP A 117 37.43 -14.09 -9.13
C ASP A 117 36.60 -14.84 -10.18
N ALA A 118 35.98 -15.98 -9.82
CA ALA A 118 35.08 -16.70 -10.73
C ALA A 118 33.85 -15.85 -11.14
N TRP A 119 33.29 -15.06 -10.22
CA TRP A 119 32.19 -14.13 -10.52
C TRP A 119 32.62 -12.95 -11.40
N ILE A 120 33.84 -12.43 -11.20
CA ILE A 120 34.42 -11.41 -12.08
C ILE A 120 34.65 -11.98 -13.50
N ASP A 121 35.11 -13.22 -13.62
CA ASP A 121 35.29 -13.88 -14.92
C ASP A 121 33.94 -14.18 -15.61
N GLU A 122 32.88 -14.56 -14.86
CA GLU A 122 31.50 -14.67 -15.39
C GLU A 122 31.03 -13.34 -16.02
N LEU A 123 31.28 -12.21 -15.34
CA LEU A 123 30.96 -10.89 -15.88
C LEU A 123 31.82 -10.52 -17.10
N ILE A 124 33.09 -10.94 -17.15
CA ILE A 124 33.97 -10.72 -18.31
C ILE A 124 33.47 -11.49 -19.53
N GLU A 125 32.96 -12.71 -19.34
CA GLU A 125 32.40 -13.53 -20.42
C GLU A 125 31.03 -12.99 -20.88
N GLU A 126 30.05 -12.90 -19.97
CA GLU A 126 28.66 -12.56 -20.34
C GLU A 126 28.45 -11.08 -20.70
N VAL A 127 29.02 -10.16 -19.93
CA VAL A 127 28.81 -8.70 -20.10
C VAL A 127 29.96 -8.08 -20.87
N GLY A 128 31.17 -8.59 -20.66
CA GLY A 128 32.35 -8.21 -21.41
C GLY A 128 32.47 -8.87 -22.77
N GLU A 129 31.57 -9.78 -23.18
CA GLU A 129 31.68 -10.56 -24.43
C GLU A 129 33.09 -11.16 -24.58
N GLY A 130 33.56 -11.86 -23.55
CA GLY A 130 34.92 -12.41 -23.42
C GLY A 130 36.04 -11.37 -23.23
N SER A 131 35.71 -10.12 -22.91
CA SER A 131 36.67 -9.01 -22.88
C SER A 131 36.53 -8.09 -21.67
N LYS A 132 37.57 -8.13 -20.81
CA LYS A 132 37.79 -7.16 -19.71
C LYS A 132 37.78 -5.70 -20.18
N SER A 133 38.12 -5.43 -21.44
CA SER A 133 38.07 -4.07 -22.01
C SER A 133 36.62 -3.60 -22.25
N LYS A 134 35.76 -4.46 -22.81
CA LYS A 134 34.33 -4.16 -22.99
C LYS A 134 33.62 -4.06 -21.63
N LEU A 135 33.91 -4.95 -20.69
CA LEU A 135 33.37 -4.85 -19.32
C LEU A 135 33.80 -3.54 -18.64
N ASN A 136 35.08 -3.15 -18.76
CA ASN A 136 35.53 -1.84 -18.28
C ASN A 136 34.80 -0.67 -18.95
N ALA A 137 34.47 -0.75 -20.24
CA ALA A 137 33.68 0.28 -20.91
C ALA A 137 32.26 0.40 -20.32
N VAL A 138 31.60 -0.73 -20.02
CA VAL A 138 30.30 -0.75 -19.34
C VAL A 138 30.41 -0.19 -17.91
N LEU A 139 31.38 -0.67 -17.14
CA LEU A 139 31.61 -0.21 -15.75
C LEU A 139 32.05 1.26 -15.67
N SER A 140 32.66 1.83 -16.71
CA SER A 140 33.07 3.24 -16.73
C SER A 140 31.91 4.22 -16.58
N ALA A 141 30.72 3.84 -17.06
CA ALA A 141 29.49 4.61 -16.85
C ALA A 141 29.16 4.72 -15.34
N TYR A 142 29.50 3.69 -14.56
CA TYR A 142 29.30 3.59 -13.12
C TYR A 142 30.45 4.18 -12.29
N GLY A 143 31.39 4.89 -12.94
CA GLY A 143 32.63 5.38 -12.31
C GLY A 143 33.57 4.26 -11.86
N ALA A 144 33.40 3.05 -12.38
CA ALA A 144 34.09 1.85 -11.94
C ALA A 144 34.91 1.20 -13.06
N ASN A 145 35.71 0.22 -12.68
CA ASN A 145 36.40 -0.71 -13.57
C ASN A 145 36.44 -2.09 -12.87
N VAL A 146 36.91 -3.14 -13.55
CA VAL A 146 36.95 -4.51 -12.98
C VAL A 146 37.78 -4.63 -11.70
N THR A 147 38.82 -3.81 -11.52
CA THR A 147 39.57 -3.77 -10.26
C THR A 147 38.71 -3.17 -9.14
N VAL A 148 38.11 -1.99 -9.38
CA VAL A 148 37.19 -1.32 -8.42
C VAL A 148 36.00 -2.23 -8.05
N LEU A 149 35.51 -3.02 -9.00
CA LEU A 149 34.44 -4.00 -8.77
C LEU A 149 34.91 -5.16 -7.87
N LYS A 150 36.13 -5.66 -8.06
CA LYS A 150 36.74 -6.66 -7.19
C LYS A 150 37.02 -6.10 -5.79
N ASP A 151 37.48 -4.86 -5.68
CA ASP A 151 37.73 -4.18 -4.40
C ASP A 151 36.43 -4.09 -3.59
N ALA A 152 35.34 -3.68 -4.22
CA ALA A 152 34.02 -3.61 -3.62
C ALA A 152 33.45 -4.99 -3.25
N ALA A 153 33.66 -6.02 -4.07
CA ALA A 153 33.28 -7.40 -3.75
C ALA A 153 34.08 -8.00 -2.58
N ILE A 154 35.36 -7.64 -2.45
CA ILE A 154 36.18 -7.98 -1.28
C ILE A 154 35.65 -7.31 -0.01
N ILE A 155 35.17 -6.06 -0.10
CA ILE A 155 34.56 -5.35 1.03
C ILE A 155 33.25 -6.05 1.48
N GLU A 156 32.35 -6.36 0.54
CA GLU A 156 31.10 -7.06 0.85
C GLU A 156 31.33 -8.48 1.40
N ALA A 157 32.31 -9.22 0.88
CA ALA A 157 32.68 -10.53 1.43
C ALA A 157 33.20 -10.42 2.88
N LYS A 158 34.04 -9.42 3.19
CA LYS A 158 34.50 -9.16 4.58
C LYS A 158 33.31 -8.83 5.48
N LEU A 159 32.37 -8.03 4.99
CA LEU A 159 31.16 -7.63 5.70
C LEU A 159 30.23 -8.83 5.98
N ALA A 160 30.04 -9.72 5.00
CA ALA A 160 29.28 -10.96 5.16
C ALA A 160 29.95 -11.95 6.14
N GLN A 161 31.28 -12.12 6.04
CA GLN A 161 32.06 -12.95 6.97
C GLN A 161 31.98 -12.37 8.40
N LEU A 162 32.07 -11.05 8.56
CA LEU A 162 31.90 -10.35 9.84
C LEU A 162 30.51 -10.58 10.44
N LYS A 163 29.44 -10.36 9.66
CA LYS A 163 28.05 -10.58 10.10
C LYS A 163 27.84 -12.02 10.54
N THR A 164 28.37 -12.98 9.79
CA THR A 164 28.31 -14.42 10.10
C THR A 164 29.09 -14.76 11.38
N HIS A 165 30.29 -14.21 11.57
CA HIS A 165 31.09 -14.41 12.78
C HIS A 165 30.41 -13.82 14.04
N LEU A 166 29.80 -12.63 13.91
CA LEU A 166 29.24 -11.87 15.02
C LEU A 166 27.82 -12.29 15.43
N TYR A 167 27.04 -12.84 14.49
CA TYR A 167 25.60 -13.07 14.65
C TYR A 167 25.12 -14.44 14.13
N GLY A 168 26.03 -15.27 13.59
CA GLY A 168 25.72 -16.56 12.98
C GLY A 168 25.18 -16.44 11.55
N GLU A 169 25.27 -17.53 10.79
CA GLU A 169 24.61 -17.63 9.48
C GLU A 169 23.12 -17.33 9.64
N ASN A 170 22.58 -16.45 8.79
CA ASN A 170 21.19 -15.97 8.85
C ASN A 170 20.72 -15.51 10.25
N GLY A 171 21.62 -14.91 11.06
CA GLY A 171 21.29 -14.40 12.39
C GLY A 171 20.97 -15.48 13.43
N SER A 172 21.52 -16.69 13.26
CA SER A 172 21.30 -17.86 14.12
C SER A 172 21.82 -17.73 15.56
N LEU A 173 22.76 -16.82 15.84
CA LEU A 173 23.21 -16.48 17.21
C LEU A 173 22.42 -15.32 17.84
N ILE A 174 21.47 -14.72 17.12
CA ILE A 174 20.64 -13.63 17.64
C ILE A 174 19.48 -14.20 18.46
N GLY A 175 19.60 -14.10 19.79
CA GLY A 175 18.57 -14.51 20.73
C GLY A 175 17.26 -13.73 20.58
N GLU A 176 16.15 -14.41 20.85
CA GLU A 176 14.77 -13.94 20.61
C GLU A 176 14.46 -12.59 21.28
N THR A 177 14.98 -12.34 22.48
CA THR A 177 14.83 -11.06 23.20
C THR A 177 15.32 -9.86 22.39
N VAL A 178 16.37 -10.02 21.57
CA VAL A 178 16.90 -8.93 20.72
C VAL A 178 16.01 -8.73 19.49
N LYS A 179 15.46 -9.81 18.92
CA LYS A 179 14.48 -9.76 17.82
C LYS A 179 13.20 -9.07 18.29
N GLU A 180 12.69 -9.42 19.47
CA GLU A 180 11.53 -8.78 20.11
C GLU A 180 11.79 -7.29 20.42
N GLN A 181 12.95 -6.94 20.99
CA GLN A 181 13.29 -5.53 21.24
C GLN A 181 13.41 -4.69 19.96
N PHE A 182 13.94 -5.27 18.89
CA PHE A 182 13.97 -4.61 17.58
C PHE A 182 12.55 -4.44 17.03
N TYR A 183 11.77 -5.53 16.99
CA TYR A 183 10.37 -5.57 16.56
C TYR A 183 9.51 -4.53 17.29
N GLN A 184 9.49 -4.54 18.63
CA GLN A 184 8.70 -3.60 19.44
C GLN A 184 9.10 -2.13 19.25
N ARG A 185 10.34 -1.86 18.79
CA ARG A 185 10.84 -0.52 18.51
C ARG A 185 10.57 -0.04 17.08
N THR A 186 10.55 -0.95 16.11
CA THR A 186 10.57 -0.61 14.67
C THR A 186 9.33 -1.04 13.91
N TYR A 187 8.47 -1.91 14.43
CA TYR A 187 7.27 -2.36 13.75
C TYR A 187 6.00 -1.63 14.20
N TYR A 188 5.04 -1.59 13.28
CA TYR A 188 3.73 -1.00 13.42
C TYR A 188 2.67 -2.02 12.99
N ARG A 189 1.64 -2.20 13.82
CA ARG A 189 0.48 -3.06 13.50
C ARG A 189 -0.76 -2.22 13.27
N GLY A 190 -1.59 -2.64 12.33
CA GLY A 190 -2.93 -2.12 12.18
C GLY A 190 -3.90 -3.12 11.56
N ARG A 191 -5.18 -2.75 11.55
CA ARG A 191 -6.26 -3.43 10.83
C ARG A 191 -6.86 -2.50 9.79
N GLN A 192 -7.54 -3.06 8.79
CA GLN A 192 -8.20 -2.28 7.74
C GLN A 192 -9.65 -2.76 7.55
N MET A 193 -10.52 -1.82 7.25
CA MET A 193 -11.89 -2.05 6.78
C MET A 193 -12.04 -1.32 5.46
N LEU A 194 -12.49 -2.01 4.40
CA LEU A 194 -12.73 -1.39 3.10
C LEU A 194 -14.23 -1.22 2.90
N ILE A 195 -14.65 0.03 2.67
CA ILE A 195 -15.99 0.42 2.27
C ILE A 195 -15.90 0.78 0.79
N VAL A 196 -16.27 -0.13 -0.13
CA VAL A 196 -15.92 0.00 -1.55
C VAL A 196 -16.61 1.15 -2.29
N ALA A 197 -15.99 1.63 -3.38
CA ALA A 197 -16.54 2.63 -4.29
C ALA A 197 -17.58 2.10 -5.30
N TYR A 198 -17.91 0.80 -5.27
CA TYR A 198 -18.80 0.16 -6.24
C TYR A 198 -19.73 -0.87 -5.59
N TYR A 199 -20.72 -1.32 -6.35
CA TYR A 199 -21.49 -2.53 -6.05
C TYR A 199 -21.50 -3.45 -7.29
N HIS A 200 -21.70 -4.77 -7.09
CA HIS A 200 -21.90 -5.67 -8.23
C HIS A 200 -23.29 -5.44 -8.85
N ASP A 201 -23.36 -5.40 -10.18
CA ASP A 201 -24.60 -5.19 -10.88
C ASP A 201 -25.51 -6.42 -10.75
N HIS A 202 -26.77 -6.21 -10.37
CA HIS A 202 -27.70 -7.27 -10.00
C HIS A 202 -28.97 -7.24 -10.86
N GLU A 203 -29.54 -8.40 -11.16
CA GLU A 203 -30.81 -8.49 -11.87
C GLU A 203 -31.92 -7.72 -11.13
N LYS A 204 -32.55 -6.76 -11.82
CA LYS A 204 -33.61 -5.91 -11.26
C LYS A 204 -35.01 -6.38 -11.65
N ASP A 205 -36.00 -6.04 -10.83
CA ASP A 205 -37.42 -6.11 -11.21
C ASP A 205 -37.84 -4.89 -12.06
N GLY A 206 -39.12 -4.86 -12.47
CA GLY A 206 -39.67 -3.74 -13.25
C GLY A 206 -39.86 -2.44 -12.46
N ASP A 207 -39.68 -2.48 -11.14
CA ASP A 207 -39.74 -1.35 -10.21
C ASP A 207 -38.35 -0.80 -9.84
N GLY A 208 -37.27 -1.48 -10.26
CA GLY A 208 -35.86 -1.13 -10.01
C GLY A 208 -35.20 -1.85 -8.83
N ASN A 209 -35.93 -2.70 -8.11
CA ASN A 209 -35.44 -3.41 -6.92
C ASN A 209 -34.55 -4.60 -7.31
N THR A 210 -33.54 -4.93 -6.50
CA THR A 210 -32.74 -6.15 -6.70
C THR A 210 -33.61 -7.39 -6.50
N ARG A 211 -33.56 -8.34 -7.45
CA ARG A 211 -34.22 -9.64 -7.34
C ARG A 211 -33.39 -10.59 -6.50
N TYR A 212 -34.02 -11.17 -5.47
CA TYR A 212 -33.44 -12.25 -4.68
C TYR A 212 -34.08 -13.58 -5.06
N TYR A 213 -33.25 -14.60 -5.18
CA TYR A 213 -33.60 -15.96 -5.58
C TYR A 213 -33.41 -16.93 -4.41
N GLN A 214 -34.20 -17.99 -4.37
CA GLN A 214 -33.97 -19.10 -3.43
C GLN A 214 -32.71 -19.87 -3.85
N THR A 215 -31.99 -20.48 -2.91
CA THR A 215 -30.88 -21.40 -3.23
C THR A 215 -31.26 -22.86 -3.00
N ASP A 216 -30.52 -23.79 -3.61
CA ASP A 216 -30.46 -25.19 -3.17
C ASP A 216 -29.52 -25.38 -1.96
N ASP A 217 -29.45 -26.61 -1.45
CA ASP A 217 -28.63 -26.99 -0.29
C ASP A 217 -27.10 -26.89 -0.54
N LYS A 218 -26.70 -26.47 -1.75
CA LYS A 218 -25.32 -26.26 -2.20
C LYS A 218 -25.04 -24.79 -2.56
N GLY A 219 -26.01 -23.90 -2.36
CA GLY A 219 -25.91 -22.47 -2.65
C GLY A 219 -26.22 -22.06 -4.10
N ASN A 220 -26.63 -22.98 -4.97
CA ASN A 220 -26.97 -22.65 -6.36
C ASN A 220 -28.31 -21.91 -6.43
N LEU A 221 -28.38 -20.83 -7.23
CA LEU A 221 -29.62 -20.08 -7.46
C LEU A 221 -30.68 -20.95 -8.17
N LYS A 222 -31.89 -21.01 -7.60
CA LYS A 222 -33.09 -21.57 -8.23
C LYS A 222 -33.73 -20.54 -9.17
N SER A 223 -34.72 -20.97 -9.96
CA SER A 223 -35.55 -20.06 -10.78
C SER A 223 -36.59 -19.28 -9.98
N THR A 224 -36.99 -19.81 -8.82
CA THR A 224 -37.95 -19.24 -7.88
C THR A 224 -37.35 -18.07 -7.10
N TYR A 225 -38.13 -17.02 -6.87
CA TYR A 225 -37.69 -15.88 -6.08
C TYR A 225 -37.83 -16.14 -4.57
N ALA A 226 -37.00 -15.47 -3.78
CA ALA A 226 -37.10 -15.45 -2.34
C ALA A 226 -37.97 -14.25 -1.91
N TYR A 227 -39.22 -14.51 -1.55
CA TYR A 227 -40.15 -13.49 -1.07
C TYR A 227 -40.14 -13.38 0.46
N ASP A 228 -40.17 -12.15 0.97
CA ASP A 228 -40.31 -11.81 2.39
C ASP A 228 -41.79 -11.98 2.79
N THR A 229 -42.14 -13.20 3.19
CA THR A 229 -43.50 -13.58 3.64
C THR A 229 -43.83 -13.11 5.06
N VAL A 230 -42.87 -12.50 5.76
CA VAL A 230 -43.03 -12.03 7.14
C VAL A 230 -43.43 -10.55 7.18
N ASN A 231 -42.81 -9.72 6.35
CA ASN A 231 -43.09 -8.27 6.27
C ASN A 231 -43.80 -7.88 4.96
N GLY A 232 -43.93 -8.80 4.01
CA GLY A 232 -44.72 -8.63 2.79
C GLY A 232 -46.18 -9.05 2.96
N THR A 233 -47.08 -8.33 2.32
CA THR A 233 -48.48 -8.74 2.11
C THR A 233 -48.56 -9.58 0.83
N ALA A 234 -49.17 -10.76 0.89
CA ALA A 234 -49.47 -11.55 -0.31
C ALA A 234 -50.43 -10.79 -1.24
N THR A 235 -50.25 -10.92 -2.56
CA THR A 235 -51.09 -10.25 -3.57
C THR A 235 -51.74 -11.26 -4.52
N GLU A 236 -52.63 -10.79 -5.38
CA GLU A 236 -53.21 -11.60 -6.47
C GLU A 236 -52.25 -11.76 -7.67
N ASP A 237 -51.13 -11.01 -7.69
CA ASP A 237 -50.09 -11.15 -8.71
C ASP A 237 -49.34 -12.48 -8.54
N THR A 238 -49.05 -13.14 -9.66
CA THR A 238 -48.07 -14.24 -9.75
C THR A 238 -46.89 -13.84 -10.64
N ASP A 239 -45.71 -14.41 -10.36
CA ASP A 239 -44.52 -14.16 -11.17
C ASP A 239 -44.34 -15.13 -12.36
N LYS A 240 -43.20 -15.00 -13.05
CA LYS A 240 -42.84 -15.81 -14.24
C LYS A 240 -42.82 -17.33 -14.01
N ASN A 241 -42.73 -17.78 -12.77
CA ASN A 241 -42.74 -19.19 -12.36
C ASN A 241 -44.13 -19.64 -11.86
N GLY A 242 -45.04 -18.69 -11.59
CA GLY A 242 -46.35 -18.93 -10.98
C GLY A 242 -46.40 -18.74 -9.46
N ASP A 243 -45.30 -18.34 -8.81
CA ASP A 243 -45.27 -18.08 -7.36
C ASP A 243 -46.04 -16.79 -7.03
N THR A 244 -46.77 -16.77 -5.90
CA THR A 244 -47.48 -15.58 -5.39
C THR A 244 -46.50 -14.46 -5.03
N VAL A 245 -46.70 -13.27 -5.60
CA VAL A 245 -45.87 -12.11 -5.29
C VAL A 245 -46.28 -11.52 -3.95
N TYR A 246 -45.30 -11.31 -3.07
CA TYR A 246 -45.46 -10.53 -1.85
C TYR A 246 -45.01 -9.09 -2.09
N ARG A 247 -45.76 -8.11 -1.60
CA ARG A 247 -45.44 -6.68 -1.72
C ARG A 247 -45.50 -5.97 -0.36
N LYS A 248 -44.73 -4.91 -0.18
CA LYS A 248 -44.81 -3.99 0.97
C LYS A 248 -44.90 -2.53 0.53
N LEU A 249 -45.41 -1.65 1.38
CA LEU A 249 -45.45 -0.22 1.05
C LEU A 249 -44.02 0.32 1.06
N GLY A 250 -43.59 0.89 -0.06
CA GLY A 250 -42.21 1.31 -0.29
C GLY A 250 -42.04 2.83 -0.18
N ALA A 251 -41.32 3.40 -1.14
CA ALA A 251 -41.16 4.84 -1.29
C ALA A 251 -42.49 5.54 -1.62
N ILE A 252 -42.46 6.87 -1.50
CA ILE A 252 -43.53 7.80 -1.95
C ILE A 252 -43.97 7.42 -3.38
N ALA A 253 -45.25 7.64 -3.69
CA ALA A 253 -45.82 7.33 -5.00
C ALA A 253 -45.15 8.16 -6.11
N TYR A 254 -44.27 7.52 -6.88
CA TYR A 254 -43.68 8.07 -8.10
C TYR A 254 -44.36 7.48 -9.35
N ASP A 255 -44.59 8.32 -10.37
CA ASP A 255 -45.00 7.93 -11.71
C ASP A 255 -43.95 7.00 -12.34
N THR A 256 -44.38 5.76 -12.58
CA THR A 256 -43.56 4.66 -13.11
C THR A 256 -43.02 4.90 -14.51
N VAL A 257 -43.50 5.91 -15.24
CA VAL A 257 -42.97 6.25 -16.57
C VAL A 257 -41.73 7.15 -16.50
N LYS A 258 -41.54 7.94 -15.42
CA LYS A 258 -40.50 9.00 -15.37
C LYS A 258 -39.81 9.23 -14.02
N GLY A 259 -40.19 8.55 -12.94
CA GLY A 259 -39.58 8.76 -11.61
C GLY A 259 -39.91 10.12 -10.98
N LYS A 260 -41.08 10.68 -11.33
CA LYS A 260 -41.59 11.98 -10.84
C LYS A 260 -42.69 11.73 -9.82
N ILE A 261 -42.97 12.65 -8.89
CA ILE A 261 -44.06 12.46 -7.91
C ILE A 261 -45.39 12.28 -8.67
N ALA A 262 -46.17 11.26 -8.29
CA ALA A 262 -47.45 10.95 -8.92
C ALA A 262 -48.53 11.91 -8.43
N TYR A 263 -48.61 13.07 -9.08
CA TYR A 263 -49.71 14.02 -8.89
C TYR A 263 -50.95 13.58 -9.66
N ASP A 264 -52.13 13.81 -9.08
CA ASP A 264 -53.40 13.68 -9.79
C ASP A 264 -53.54 14.86 -10.75
N THR A 265 -53.47 14.55 -12.04
CA THR A 265 -53.56 15.51 -13.15
C THR A 265 -54.96 15.58 -13.78
N VAL A 266 -55.92 14.84 -13.23
CA VAL A 266 -57.31 14.76 -13.69
C VAL A 266 -58.18 15.69 -12.84
N ASP A 267 -58.15 15.51 -11.52
CA ASP A 267 -58.92 16.30 -10.56
C ASP A 267 -58.10 17.48 -9.99
N GLY A 268 -56.77 17.41 -10.05
CA GLY A 268 -55.86 18.47 -9.65
C GLY A 268 -55.64 19.54 -10.73
N LYS A 269 -55.61 20.81 -10.32
CA LYS A 269 -55.24 21.95 -11.18
C LYS A 269 -53.75 22.24 -11.06
N GLN A 270 -53.04 22.26 -12.18
CA GLN A 270 -51.61 22.58 -12.23
C GLN A 270 -51.34 24.01 -11.73
N VAL A 271 -50.45 24.18 -10.76
CA VAL A 271 -49.99 25.49 -10.30
C VAL A 271 -48.60 25.83 -10.84
N LYS A 272 -48.26 27.12 -10.86
CA LYS A 272 -46.91 27.61 -11.25
C LYS A 272 -45.82 27.28 -10.22
N ARG A 273 -46.19 26.77 -9.04
CA ARG A 273 -45.23 26.25 -8.04
C ARG A 273 -44.65 24.92 -8.55
N ARG A 274 -43.34 24.79 -8.44
CA ARG A 274 -42.63 23.53 -8.62
C ARG A 274 -42.24 22.93 -7.28
N ASP A 275 -42.09 21.61 -7.23
CA ASP A 275 -41.51 20.89 -6.10
C ASP A 275 -39.97 20.95 -6.10
N ALA A 276 -39.33 20.26 -5.16
CA ALA A 276 -37.88 20.21 -5.03
C ALA A 276 -37.16 19.51 -6.20
N ALA A 277 -37.84 18.67 -6.98
CA ALA A 277 -37.31 18.07 -8.20
C ALA A 277 -37.55 18.96 -9.45
N GLY A 278 -38.20 20.11 -9.26
CA GLY A 278 -38.56 21.03 -10.33
C GLY A 278 -39.82 20.62 -11.09
N ASP A 279 -40.59 19.64 -10.63
CA ASP A 279 -41.85 19.24 -11.28
C ASP A 279 -43.02 20.10 -10.86
N ALA A 280 -44.00 20.26 -11.75
CA ALA A 280 -45.15 21.13 -11.51
C ALA A 280 -46.15 20.46 -10.57
N VAL A 281 -46.46 21.11 -9.45
CA VAL A 281 -47.41 20.62 -8.46
C VAL A 281 -48.84 20.80 -8.99
N TYR A 282 -49.73 19.87 -8.67
CA TYR A 282 -51.17 19.96 -8.91
C TYR A 282 -51.89 20.07 -7.56
N VAL A 283 -52.94 20.88 -7.50
CA VAL A 283 -53.73 21.09 -6.27
C VAL A 283 -55.23 20.97 -6.54
N LEU A 284 -55.95 20.41 -5.58
CA LEU A 284 -57.41 20.31 -5.58
C LEU A 284 -58.04 21.69 -5.33
N GLU A 285 -59.35 21.83 -5.56
CA GLU A 285 -60.04 23.14 -5.40
C GLU A 285 -60.02 23.68 -3.96
N ASN A 286 -59.77 22.83 -2.96
CA ASN A 286 -59.58 23.20 -1.56
C ASN A 286 -58.13 23.63 -1.21
N GLY A 287 -57.22 23.68 -2.20
CA GLY A 287 -55.83 24.11 -2.05
C GLY A 287 -54.84 23.02 -1.61
N ARG A 288 -55.32 21.81 -1.31
CA ARG A 288 -54.49 20.64 -0.95
C ARG A 288 -53.76 20.08 -2.17
N ILE A 289 -52.62 19.43 -1.97
CA ILE A 289 -51.89 18.77 -3.06
C ILE A 289 -52.73 17.59 -3.60
N ALA A 290 -52.87 17.55 -4.92
CA ALA A 290 -53.56 16.48 -5.62
C ALA A 290 -52.56 15.34 -5.88
N TYR A 291 -52.60 14.30 -5.04
CA TYR A 291 -51.82 13.07 -5.21
C TYR A 291 -52.64 12.00 -5.93
N ASP A 292 -51.99 11.20 -6.79
CA ASP A 292 -52.65 10.12 -7.54
C ASP A 292 -53.09 8.99 -6.60
N THR A 293 -54.33 9.07 -6.13
CA THR A 293 -54.95 8.10 -5.23
C THR A 293 -55.29 6.78 -5.93
N THR A 294 -55.11 6.68 -7.25
CA THR A 294 -55.37 5.47 -8.04
C THR A 294 -54.11 4.60 -8.11
N LYS A 295 -52.91 5.21 -8.15
CA LYS A 295 -51.61 4.51 -8.18
C LYS A 295 -50.93 4.38 -6.82
N GLY A 296 -51.17 5.32 -5.90
CA GLY A 296 -50.63 5.30 -4.54
C GLY A 296 -51.63 4.76 -3.51
N ARG A 297 -51.14 4.07 -2.47
CA ARG A 297 -51.94 3.79 -1.26
C ARG A 297 -51.68 4.88 -0.23
N ALA A 298 -52.74 5.44 0.33
CA ALA A 298 -52.66 6.39 1.45
C ALA A 298 -51.99 5.74 2.67
N THR A 299 -51.18 6.51 3.40
CA THR A 299 -50.59 6.12 4.69
C THR A 299 -51.23 6.89 5.84
N GLU A 300 -50.79 6.63 7.07
CA GLU A 300 -51.14 7.42 8.25
C GLU A 300 -50.23 8.65 8.42
N GLU A 301 -49.26 8.85 7.52
CA GLU A 301 -48.31 9.95 7.54
C GLU A 301 -48.91 11.19 6.84
N THR A 302 -48.50 12.38 7.28
CA THR A 302 -48.84 13.65 6.63
C THR A 302 -47.57 14.44 6.30
N ASP A 303 -47.64 15.24 5.24
CA ASP A 303 -46.57 16.15 4.83
C ASP A 303 -46.56 17.43 5.69
N ALA A 304 -45.63 18.36 5.38
CA ALA A 304 -45.50 19.63 6.09
C ALA A 304 -46.72 20.58 5.95
N ASN A 305 -47.68 20.28 5.08
CA ASN A 305 -48.93 21.03 4.91
C ASN A 305 -50.14 20.31 5.55
N GLY A 306 -49.96 19.09 6.08
CA GLY A 306 -51.03 18.25 6.61
C GLY A 306 -51.71 17.35 5.56
N ASP A 307 -51.10 17.17 4.38
CA ASP A 307 -51.61 16.32 3.31
C ASP A 307 -51.13 14.88 3.46
N THR A 308 -52.07 13.93 3.35
CA THR A 308 -51.81 12.49 3.52
C THR A 308 -50.79 12.01 2.49
N VAL A 309 -49.74 11.34 2.95
CA VAL A 309 -48.70 10.80 2.08
C VAL A 309 -49.22 9.54 1.37
N TYR A 310 -48.93 9.43 0.08
CA TYR A 310 -49.22 8.24 -0.71
C TYR A 310 -47.92 7.51 -1.06
N ARG A 311 -47.89 6.19 -0.87
CA ARG A 311 -46.73 5.32 -1.17
C ARG A 311 -47.11 4.29 -2.24
N LYS A 312 -46.16 3.89 -3.09
CA LYS A 312 -46.36 2.75 -4.00
C LYS A 312 -46.06 1.43 -3.30
N TRP A 313 -46.66 0.34 -3.79
CA TRP A 313 -46.20 -1.00 -3.44
C TRP A 313 -44.86 -1.30 -4.12
N VAL A 314 -43.94 -1.95 -3.41
CA VAL A 314 -42.71 -2.56 -3.95
C VAL A 314 -42.69 -4.05 -3.66
N VAL A 315 -41.99 -4.84 -4.47
CA VAL A 315 -41.86 -6.28 -4.23
C VAL A 315 -41.08 -6.53 -2.94
N ALA A 316 -41.62 -7.38 -2.08
CA ALA A 316 -41.01 -7.77 -0.81
C ALA A 316 -40.11 -8.99 -1.05
N TYR A 317 -38.84 -8.74 -1.39
CA TYR A 317 -37.82 -9.79 -1.46
C TYR A 317 -37.22 -10.09 -0.08
N ASP A 318 -36.93 -11.35 0.19
CA ASP A 318 -36.20 -11.80 1.38
C ASP A 318 -34.69 -11.60 1.15
N VAL A 319 -34.19 -10.46 1.60
CA VAL A 319 -32.78 -10.05 1.55
C VAL A 319 -31.90 -10.86 2.52
N LYS A 320 -32.49 -11.54 3.51
CA LYS A 320 -31.76 -12.24 4.57
C LYS A 320 -31.45 -13.70 4.19
N ASN A 321 -32.40 -14.40 3.57
CA ASN A 321 -32.28 -15.82 3.23
C ASN A 321 -32.25 -16.08 1.71
N GLY A 322 -32.52 -15.06 0.88
CA GLY A 322 -32.37 -15.12 -0.57
C GLY A 322 -30.99 -14.62 -1.04
N SER A 323 -30.57 -15.08 -2.22
CA SER A 323 -29.33 -14.66 -2.86
C SER A 323 -29.62 -13.83 -4.12
N PRO A 324 -28.95 -12.67 -4.33
CA PRO A 324 -29.12 -11.89 -5.54
C PRO A 324 -28.40 -12.56 -6.72
N LYS A 325 -28.79 -12.21 -7.95
CA LYS A 325 -28.16 -12.71 -9.18
C LYS A 325 -27.33 -11.61 -9.85
N TYR A 326 -26.04 -11.88 -10.02
CA TYR A 326 -25.09 -10.97 -10.66
C TYR A 326 -25.24 -10.93 -12.19
N TYR A 327 -24.94 -9.78 -12.79
CA TYR A 327 -24.56 -9.68 -14.19
C TYR A 327 -23.06 -9.88 -14.36
N TYR A 328 -22.65 -10.41 -15.50
CA TYR A 328 -21.25 -10.69 -15.83
C TYR A 328 -20.75 -9.84 -17.00
N THR A 329 -19.45 -9.60 -17.05
CA THR A 329 -18.74 -9.06 -18.22
C THR A 329 -18.69 -10.10 -19.36
N LYS A 330 -18.14 -9.75 -20.53
CA LYS A 330 -17.96 -10.75 -21.62
C LYS A 330 -16.86 -11.76 -21.28
N GLU A 331 -15.98 -11.35 -20.37
CA GLU A 331 -14.80 -12.02 -19.86
C GLU A 331 -15.16 -12.98 -18.70
N GLY A 332 -16.40 -12.92 -18.18
CA GLY A 332 -16.93 -13.82 -17.16
C GLY A 332 -16.80 -13.31 -15.71
N GLU A 333 -16.34 -12.08 -15.52
CA GLU A 333 -16.21 -11.44 -14.20
C GLU A 333 -17.53 -10.80 -13.76
N ASN A 334 -17.76 -10.61 -12.45
CA ASN A 334 -18.93 -9.86 -11.97
C ASN A 334 -18.86 -8.41 -12.48
N LYS A 335 -19.87 -7.96 -13.23
CA LYS A 335 -20.00 -6.55 -13.62
C LYS A 335 -20.14 -5.68 -12.36
N ILE A 336 -19.40 -4.57 -12.30
CA ILE A 336 -19.51 -3.58 -11.22
C ILE A 336 -20.16 -2.28 -11.72
N VAL A 337 -20.77 -1.54 -10.80
CA VAL A 337 -21.25 -0.16 -10.98
C VAL A 337 -20.68 0.67 -9.85
N TYR A 338 -19.98 1.76 -10.18
CA TYR A 338 -19.48 2.72 -9.20
C TYR A 338 -20.62 3.56 -8.62
N TYR A 339 -20.53 3.86 -7.32
CA TYR A 339 -21.44 4.78 -6.66
C TYR A 339 -21.28 6.21 -7.21
N SER A 340 -22.38 6.96 -7.24
CA SER A 340 -22.35 8.40 -7.53
C SER A 340 -21.70 9.21 -6.40
N THR A 341 -21.35 10.48 -6.65
CA THR A 341 -20.75 11.38 -5.65
C THR A 341 -21.61 11.45 -4.39
N ASP A 342 -22.91 11.71 -4.52
CA ASP A 342 -23.90 11.74 -3.44
C ASP A 342 -23.99 10.43 -2.65
N GLU A 343 -23.63 9.28 -3.23
CA GLU A 343 -23.60 7.98 -2.56
C GLU A 343 -22.26 7.73 -1.87
N MET A 344 -21.15 8.20 -2.47
CA MET A 344 -19.83 8.18 -1.85
C MET A 344 -19.75 9.11 -0.64
N GLU A 345 -20.40 10.27 -0.66
CA GLU A 345 -20.55 11.13 0.54
C GLU A 345 -21.27 10.40 1.68
N LYS A 346 -22.33 9.64 1.37
CA LYS A 346 -23.03 8.81 2.37
C LYS A 346 -22.16 7.67 2.91
N ARG A 347 -21.27 7.10 2.08
CA ARG A 347 -20.31 6.05 2.49
C ARG A 347 -19.13 6.63 3.27
N LEU A 348 -18.74 7.89 3.03
CA LEU A 348 -17.81 8.63 3.87
C LEU A 348 -18.40 8.85 5.27
N LEU A 349 -19.66 9.30 5.39
CA LEU A 349 -20.33 9.46 6.70
C LEU A 349 -20.38 8.15 7.51
N VAL A 350 -20.49 6.99 6.84
CA VAL A 350 -20.36 5.67 7.50
C VAL A 350 -18.93 5.42 7.96
N ALA A 351 -17.92 5.68 7.13
CA ALA A 351 -16.51 5.57 7.50
C ALA A 351 -16.12 6.48 8.68
N GLU A 352 -16.61 7.73 8.68
CA GLU A 352 -16.43 8.72 9.74
C GLU A 352 -17.08 8.27 11.05
N LYS A 353 -18.33 7.79 11.01
CA LYS A 353 -19.00 7.24 12.19
C LYS A 353 -18.27 6.03 12.77
N ILE A 354 -17.80 5.10 11.92
CA ILE A 354 -17.00 3.94 12.35
C ILE A 354 -15.69 4.39 13.00
N ALA A 355 -15.02 5.42 12.45
CA ALA A 355 -13.80 5.97 13.02
C ALA A 355 -14.01 6.71 14.37
N GLU A 356 -15.20 7.29 14.58
CA GLU A 356 -15.60 7.88 15.87
C GLU A 356 -15.94 6.79 16.90
N ASP A 357 -16.88 5.89 16.58
CA ASP A 357 -17.39 4.85 17.49
C ASP A 357 -16.28 3.87 17.94
N CYS A 358 -15.39 3.46 17.04
CA CYS A 358 -14.35 2.48 17.32
C CYS A 358 -13.08 3.07 17.96
N LYS A 359 -13.02 4.39 18.23
CA LYS A 359 -11.79 5.02 18.72
C LYS A 359 -11.35 4.45 20.07
N GLY A 360 -10.12 3.92 20.10
CA GLY A 360 -9.55 3.23 21.26
C GLY A 360 -10.08 1.81 21.52
N ASN A 361 -10.93 1.25 20.64
CA ASN A 361 -11.63 -0.01 20.87
C ASN A 361 -11.49 -1.00 19.69
N GLU A 362 -10.40 -1.78 19.68
CA GLU A 362 -10.13 -2.80 18.64
C GLU A 362 -11.21 -3.90 18.61
N ALA A 363 -11.83 -4.22 19.75
CA ALA A 363 -12.90 -5.23 19.80
C ALA A 363 -14.14 -4.76 19.03
N LEU A 364 -14.58 -3.51 19.24
CA LEU A 364 -15.69 -2.94 18.46
C LEU A 364 -15.31 -2.74 16.99
N PHE A 365 -14.06 -2.37 16.69
CA PHE A 365 -13.59 -2.32 15.30
C PHE A 365 -13.67 -3.69 14.62
N LEU A 366 -13.35 -4.78 15.32
CA LEU A 366 -13.47 -6.16 14.83
C LEU A 366 -14.92 -6.66 14.72
N GLU A 367 -15.87 -6.03 15.41
CA GLU A 367 -17.31 -6.27 15.22
C GLU A 367 -17.82 -5.49 14.01
N TYR A 368 -17.56 -4.18 13.94
CA TYR A 368 -17.93 -3.32 12.80
C TYR A 368 -17.27 -3.76 11.50
N MET A 369 -16.04 -4.29 11.54
CA MET A 369 -15.38 -4.89 10.38
C MET A 369 -16.18 -6.06 9.79
N LYS A 370 -16.91 -6.83 10.61
CA LYS A 370 -17.75 -7.96 10.14
C LYS A 370 -19.07 -7.50 9.51
N GLU A 371 -19.55 -6.32 9.89
CA GLU A 371 -20.81 -5.74 9.42
C GLU A 371 -20.62 -4.83 8.19
N PHE A 372 -19.52 -4.07 8.15
CA PHE A 372 -19.30 -2.97 7.20
C PHE A 372 -18.09 -3.13 6.27
N SER A 373 -17.21 -4.13 6.45
CA SER A 373 -16.13 -4.37 5.49
C SER A 373 -16.65 -5.12 4.26
N ASP A 374 -16.62 -4.48 3.11
CA ASP A 374 -16.81 -5.12 1.80
C ASP A 374 -15.62 -6.04 1.43
N ASN A 375 -14.57 -6.10 2.27
CA ASN A 375 -13.41 -6.98 2.11
C ASN A 375 -13.09 -7.74 3.42
N LEU A 376 -13.98 -8.65 3.79
CA LEU A 376 -13.78 -9.57 4.93
C LEU A 376 -12.63 -10.55 4.70
N SER A 377 -12.53 -11.12 3.49
CA SER A 377 -11.57 -12.19 3.17
C SER A 377 -10.11 -11.74 3.30
N PHE A 378 -9.80 -10.45 3.06
CA PHE A 378 -8.50 -9.90 3.42
C PHE A 378 -8.21 -10.06 4.91
N ASN A 379 -9.13 -9.66 5.79
CA ASN A 379 -8.89 -9.75 7.22
C ASN A 379 -8.91 -11.21 7.69
N ASP A 380 -9.88 -12.03 7.28
CA ASP A 380 -10.00 -13.40 7.77
C ASP A 380 -8.90 -14.35 7.21
N THR A 381 -8.39 -14.11 5.99
CA THR A 381 -7.46 -15.03 5.30
C THR A 381 -6.07 -14.44 5.04
N TYR A 382 -5.96 -13.13 4.79
CA TYR A 382 -4.67 -12.48 4.47
C TYR A 382 -4.00 -11.84 5.70
N ALA A 383 -4.78 -11.26 6.62
CA ALA A 383 -4.30 -10.51 7.77
C ALA A 383 -5.10 -10.79 9.07
N PRO A 384 -5.30 -12.06 9.50
CA PRO A 384 -6.14 -12.39 10.67
C PRO A 384 -5.64 -11.75 11.96
N ASN A 385 -4.31 -11.71 12.13
CA ASN A 385 -3.65 -11.03 13.24
C ASN A 385 -3.38 -9.54 12.96
N GLY A 386 -4.02 -8.94 11.95
CA GLY A 386 -3.69 -7.62 11.42
C GLY A 386 -2.49 -7.62 10.47
N MET A 387 -2.16 -6.44 9.97
CA MET A 387 -1.01 -6.16 9.11
C MET A 387 0.15 -5.68 9.95
N TYR A 388 1.39 -6.08 9.63
CA TYR A 388 2.60 -5.65 10.32
C TYR A 388 3.58 -5.02 9.32
N PHE A 389 4.00 -3.78 9.59
CA PHE A 389 4.93 -3.03 8.76
C PHE A 389 6.13 -2.59 9.59
N SER A 390 7.34 -2.59 9.03
CA SER A 390 8.46 -1.87 9.66
C SER A 390 8.36 -0.38 9.34
N ALA A 391 8.80 0.46 10.26
CA ALA A 391 9.10 1.86 9.99
C ALA A 391 10.09 1.91 8.82
N GLY A 392 9.71 2.50 7.68
CA GLY A 392 10.53 2.49 6.48
C GLY A 392 10.42 1.24 5.59
N THR A 393 9.39 0.39 5.72
CA THR A 393 9.07 -0.53 4.61
C THR A 393 8.51 0.27 3.42
N TYR A 394 9.39 0.64 2.50
CA TYR A 394 9.01 1.19 1.19
C TYR A 394 8.52 0.03 0.30
N ALA A 395 7.25 -0.33 0.44
CA ALA A 395 6.58 -1.08 -0.62
C ALA A 395 6.58 -0.22 -1.89
N THR A 396 6.79 -0.84 -3.05
CA THR A 396 6.53 -0.20 -4.35
C THR A 396 5.10 0.33 -4.40
N ASP A 397 4.88 1.43 -5.11
CA ASP A 397 3.64 2.22 -5.17
C ASP A 397 2.35 1.36 -5.10
N THR A 398 1.81 1.22 -3.88
CA THR A 398 0.69 0.35 -3.52
C THR A 398 0.01 0.85 -2.25
N VAL A 399 -1.25 0.46 -2.05
CA VAL A 399 -2.06 0.77 -0.85
C VAL A 399 -1.36 0.44 0.48
N PHE A 400 -0.48 -0.57 0.51
CA PHE A 400 0.29 -0.94 1.69
C PHE A 400 1.36 0.09 2.09
N HIS A 401 1.90 0.86 1.13
CA HIS A 401 2.80 1.97 1.46
C HIS A 401 2.04 3.12 2.14
N THR A 402 0.83 3.42 1.68
CA THR A 402 -0.07 4.36 2.36
C THR A 402 -0.40 3.86 3.77
N PHE A 403 -0.80 2.59 3.91
CA PHE A 403 -1.09 2.02 5.23
C PHE A 403 0.11 2.09 6.18
N SER A 404 1.32 1.72 5.76
CA SER A 404 2.51 1.76 6.62
C SER A 404 2.89 3.19 7.01
N THR A 405 2.72 4.15 6.08
CA THR A 405 3.00 5.58 6.29
C THR A 405 2.02 6.23 7.25
N GLU A 406 0.73 5.89 7.18
CA GLU A 406 -0.28 6.47 8.08
C GLU A 406 -0.29 5.78 9.46
N LEU A 407 -0.14 4.45 9.53
CA LEU A 407 0.02 3.72 10.80
C LEU A 407 1.31 4.12 11.57
N ALA A 408 2.25 4.81 10.92
CA ALA A 408 3.43 5.41 11.55
C ALA A 408 3.16 6.78 12.21
N LYS A 409 2.01 7.42 11.92
CA LYS A 409 1.61 8.73 12.48
C LYS A 409 0.64 8.60 13.65
N LEU A 410 -0.26 7.61 13.59
CA LEU A 410 -1.31 7.34 14.58
C LEU A 410 -0.75 6.82 15.92
N GLU A 411 -1.38 7.20 17.04
CA GLU A 411 -1.13 6.54 18.33
C GLU A 411 -2.00 5.26 18.45
N ILE A 412 -1.70 4.40 19.44
CA ILE A 412 -2.44 3.13 19.61
C ILE A 412 -3.89 3.43 19.96
N GLY A 413 -4.83 2.86 19.20
CA GLY A 413 -6.26 3.13 19.32
C GLY A 413 -6.79 4.23 18.39
N ASP A 414 -5.93 5.03 17.74
CA ASP A 414 -6.36 5.98 16.72
C ASP A 414 -6.72 5.28 15.40
N LEU A 415 -7.55 5.97 14.60
CA LEU A 415 -7.95 5.56 13.26
C LEU A 415 -7.69 6.68 12.24
N ALA A 416 -7.53 6.30 10.97
CA ALA A 416 -7.55 7.20 9.83
C ALA A 416 -8.44 6.66 8.71
N ILE A 417 -9.01 7.55 7.92
CA ILE A 417 -9.81 7.22 6.73
C ILE A 417 -9.00 7.63 5.51
N LEU A 418 -8.74 6.68 4.62
CA LEU A 418 -7.95 6.88 3.41
C LEU A 418 -8.84 6.68 2.20
N GLN A 419 -8.93 7.68 1.34
CA GLN A 419 -9.72 7.62 0.11
C GLN A 419 -8.86 7.15 -1.06
N ASP A 420 -9.33 6.10 -1.73
CA ASP A 420 -8.83 5.60 -3.00
C ASP A 420 -9.92 5.79 -4.07
N SER A 421 -9.56 6.36 -5.22
CA SER A 421 -10.52 6.71 -6.28
C SER A 421 -11.16 5.52 -7.01
N VAL A 422 -10.61 4.31 -6.84
CA VAL A 422 -11.09 3.06 -7.46
C VAL A 422 -11.63 2.11 -6.40
N ALA A 423 -10.91 1.94 -5.28
CA ALA A 423 -11.28 1.01 -4.23
C ALA A 423 -12.38 1.56 -3.32
N GLY A 424 -12.35 2.85 -2.91
CA GLY A 424 -13.30 3.44 -1.95
C GLY A 424 -12.62 4.01 -0.70
N TYR A 425 -13.20 3.78 0.48
CA TYR A 425 -12.64 4.25 1.74
C TYR A 425 -12.05 3.10 2.53
N TYR A 426 -10.76 3.21 2.86
CA TYR A 426 -10.11 2.35 3.85
C TYR A 426 -10.13 3.04 5.22
N VAL A 427 -10.88 2.48 6.17
CA VAL A 427 -10.74 2.84 7.58
C VAL A 427 -9.63 1.96 8.15
N ILE A 428 -8.50 2.57 8.53
CA ILE A 428 -7.39 1.87 9.17
C ILE A 428 -7.34 2.19 10.66
N MET A 429 -7.16 1.16 11.49
CA MET A 429 -6.97 1.30 12.94
C MET A 429 -5.55 0.94 13.34
N ARG A 430 -4.93 1.75 14.20
CA ARG A 430 -3.63 1.47 14.80
C ARG A 430 -3.79 0.64 16.06
N THR A 431 -3.10 -0.51 16.13
CA THR A 431 -3.26 -1.51 17.20
C THR A 431 -1.94 -1.85 17.90
N GLU A 432 -2.03 -2.56 19.03
CA GLU A 432 -0.87 -3.03 19.80
C GLU A 432 -0.14 -4.16 19.08
N LEU A 433 1.18 -4.24 19.20
CA LEU A 433 1.99 -5.32 18.64
C LEU A 433 1.77 -6.62 19.42
N ASP A 434 1.30 -7.70 18.78
CA ASP A 434 1.30 -9.03 19.42
C ASP A 434 2.74 -9.41 19.79
N ALA A 435 2.98 -9.79 21.04
CA ALA A 435 4.29 -10.27 21.48
C ALA A 435 4.72 -11.50 20.66
N GLY A 436 5.97 -11.51 20.19
CA GLY A 436 6.52 -12.61 19.40
C GLY A 436 5.83 -12.86 18.05
N ALA A 437 5.08 -11.89 17.49
CA ALA A 437 4.34 -12.08 16.24
C ALA A 437 5.20 -12.60 15.08
N TRP A 438 6.47 -12.20 15.05
CA TRP A 438 7.47 -12.57 14.06
C TRP A 438 7.92 -14.04 14.11
N ALA A 439 7.64 -14.76 15.20
CA ALA A 439 7.93 -16.18 15.34
C ALA A 439 6.74 -17.07 14.92
N LYS A 440 5.58 -16.47 14.60
CA LYS A 440 4.35 -17.20 14.25
C LYS A 440 4.21 -17.33 12.74
N SER A 441 4.03 -18.55 12.23
CA SER A 441 4.04 -18.82 10.78
C SER A 441 2.86 -18.18 10.03
N GLU A 442 1.71 -17.97 10.67
CA GLU A 442 0.58 -17.27 10.04
C GLU A 442 0.90 -15.80 9.70
N ASN A 443 1.92 -15.22 10.35
CA ASN A 443 2.39 -13.85 10.12
C ASN A 443 3.64 -13.75 9.22
N GLU A 444 4.25 -14.87 8.80
CA GLU A 444 5.58 -14.93 8.16
C GLU A 444 5.76 -13.90 7.02
N ARG A 445 4.70 -13.71 6.21
CA ARG A 445 4.63 -12.73 5.10
C ARG A 445 5.06 -11.30 5.44
N TRP A 446 4.93 -10.90 6.70
CA TRP A 446 5.27 -9.55 7.18
C TRP A 446 6.70 -9.42 7.73
N PHE A 447 7.39 -10.55 7.95
CA PHE A 447 8.64 -10.61 8.72
C PHE A 447 9.83 -11.23 7.95
N GLY A 448 9.67 -11.57 6.67
CA GLY A 448 10.74 -12.19 5.85
C GLY A 448 12.06 -11.42 5.79
N THR A 449 12.08 -10.10 6.03
CA THR A 449 13.30 -9.27 6.11
C THR A 449 13.77 -8.98 7.54
N LEU A 450 13.00 -9.35 8.57
CA LEU A 450 13.25 -8.97 9.97
C LEU A 450 14.66 -9.32 10.44
N THR A 451 15.09 -10.58 10.23
CA THR A 451 16.39 -11.04 10.73
C THR A 451 17.55 -10.30 10.09
N GLY A 452 17.46 -9.94 8.81
CA GLY A 452 18.43 -9.07 8.14
C GLY A 452 18.45 -7.67 8.74
N LEU A 453 17.29 -7.05 8.93
CA LEU A 453 17.17 -5.74 9.57
C LEU A 453 17.75 -5.72 11.01
N VAL A 454 17.59 -6.81 11.77
CA VAL A 454 18.20 -6.96 13.10
C VAL A 454 19.72 -7.12 13.00
N VAL A 455 20.25 -7.88 12.03
CA VAL A 455 21.70 -8.00 11.78
C VAL A 455 22.32 -6.63 11.46
N GLU A 456 21.74 -5.86 10.52
CA GLU A 456 22.26 -4.54 10.17
C GLU A 456 22.21 -3.57 11.36
N TYR A 457 21.10 -3.57 12.10
CA TYR A 457 20.96 -2.75 13.30
C TYR A 457 21.99 -3.11 14.37
N MET A 458 22.19 -4.41 14.67
CA MET A 458 23.17 -4.86 15.65
C MET A 458 24.60 -4.53 15.21
N LEU A 459 24.90 -4.60 13.91
CA LEU A 459 26.22 -4.22 13.38
C LEU A 459 26.45 -2.72 13.51
N GLN A 460 25.47 -1.88 13.13
CA GLN A 460 25.53 -0.42 13.32
C GLN A 460 25.78 -0.05 14.79
N GLN A 461 25.09 -0.66 15.75
CA GLN A 461 25.35 -0.41 17.17
C GLN A 461 26.75 -0.87 17.60
N ARG A 462 27.24 -2.01 17.11
CA ARG A 462 28.56 -2.56 17.47
C ARG A 462 29.73 -1.83 16.82
N THR A 463 29.50 -1.11 15.73
CA THR A 463 30.53 -0.35 14.97
C THR A 463 30.41 1.17 15.15
N ALA A 464 29.51 1.65 16.02
CA ALA A 464 29.32 3.07 16.29
C ALA A 464 30.61 3.75 16.80
N ASP A 465 31.27 3.15 17.81
CA ASP A 465 32.51 3.66 18.42
C ASP A 465 33.73 3.61 17.46
N TYR A 466 33.57 3.00 16.28
CA TYR A 466 34.59 2.90 15.23
C TYR A 466 34.46 4.01 14.17
N LEU A 467 33.33 4.73 14.11
CA LEU A 467 33.08 5.80 13.12
C LEU A 467 34.05 6.99 13.25
N ASP A 468 34.55 7.26 14.45
CA ASP A 468 35.55 8.31 14.74
C ASP A 468 36.98 7.89 14.36
N ARG A 469 37.19 6.60 14.04
CA ARG A 469 38.48 6.03 13.59
C ARG A 469 38.60 6.01 12.06
N VAL A 470 37.48 6.20 11.34
CA VAL A 470 37.45 6.29 9.88
C VAL A 470 37.93 7.67 9.44
N GLN A 471 39.09 7.73 8.78
CA GLN A 471 39.63 8.97 8.23
C GLN A 471 38.96 9.29 6.90
N VAL A 472 38.59 10.54 6.67
CA VAL A 472 37.88 11.02 5.48
C VAL A 472 38.74 12.05 4.73
N ASP A 473 38.93 11.86 3.42
CA ASP A 473 39.36 12.96 2.55
C ASP A 473 38.15 13.82 2.17
N GLU A 474 37.86 14.82 3.01
CA GLU A 474 36.76 15.78 2.81
C GLU A 474 36.95 16.61 1.52
N ALA A 475 38.18 16.76 1.02
CA ALA A 475 38.45 17.45 -0.24
C ALA A 475 38.12 16.59 -1.47
N LEU A 476 38.06 15.26 -1.32
CA LEU A 476 37.53 14.34 -2.34
C LEU A 476 36.04 14.06 -2.18
N ARG A 477 35.51 14.06 -0.95
CA ARG A 477 34.07 13.84 -0.66
C ARG A 477 33.17 14.76 -1.49
N GLY A 478 33.52 16.04 -1.57
CA GLY A 478 32.77 17.04 -2.34
C GLY A 478 33.00 17.04 -3.86
N THR A 479 33.74 16.06 -4.41
CA THR A 479 34.06 15.99 -5.85
C THR A 479 33.23 14.98 -6.64
N VAL A 480 32.39 14.21 -5.94
CA VAL A 480 31.48 13.23 -6.53
C VAL A 480 30.19 13.23 -5.71
N ASP A 481 29.06 13.36 -6.39
CA ASP A 481 27.73 13.19 -5.79
C ASP A 481 26.88 12.19 -6.58
N ILE A 482 25.61 12.07 -6.20
CA ILE A 482 24.60 11.25 -6.87
C ILE A 482 24.03 11.92 -8.11
N THR A 483 24.76 12.90 -8.66
CA THR A 483 24.68 13.35 -10.05
C THR A 483 26.00 13.12 -10.81
N MET A 484 26.87 12.17 -10.37
CA MET A 484 28.18 11.85 -11.00
C MET A 484 28.50 10.38 -11.44
N VAL A 485 27.62 9.37 -11.27
CA VAL A 485 27.60 8.00 -11.91
C VAL A 485 26.28 7.43 -12.55
N ALA A 486 26.34 6.63 -13.62
CA ALA A 486 25.17 6.13 -14.39
C ALA A 486 24.35 4.98 -13.76
N ALA A 487 23.30 4.50 -14.45
CA ALA A 487 22.30 3.56 -13.91
C ALA A 487 22.68 2.09 -13.89
N ASN A 488 23.04 1.57 -12.71
CA ASN A 488 23.45 0.18 -12.52
C ASN A 488 22.27 -0.80 -12.38
N THR A 489 21.42 -0.84 -13.38
CA THR A 489 20.41 -1.90 -13.54
C THR A 489 21.03 -3.25 -13.94
N LEU A 490 22.33 -3.27 -14.26
CA LEU A 490 23.11 -4.47 -14.57
C LEU A 490 23.47 -5.26 -13.31
N LEU A 491 24.24 -4.66 -12.41
CA LEU A 491 24.77 -5.38 -11.24
C LEU A 491 23.70 -5.64 -10.17
N LEU A 492 22.56 -4.94 -10.22
CA LEU A 492 21.31 -5.40 -9.58
C LEU A 492 20.89 -6.80 -10.05
N LYS A 493 20.78 -7.03 -11.36
CA LYS A 493 20.36 -8.33 -11.92
C LYS A 493 21.38 -9.42 -11.62
N LYS A 494 22.66 -9.06 -11.51
CA LYS A 494 23.77 -9.92 -11.07
C LYS A 494 24.00 -9.91 -9.54
N ARG A 495 23.01 -9.44 -8.75
CA ARG A 495 22.92 -9.52 -7.28
C ARG A 495 24.07 -8.90 -6.48
N PHE A 496 24.87 -8.02 -7.06
CA PHE A 496 25.94 -7.33 -6.34
C PHE A 496 25.41 -6.25 -5.38
N CYS A 497 24.22 -5.73 -5.63
CA CYS A 497 23.69 -4.52 -5.01
C CYS A 497 22.23 -4.68 -4.59
N ALA A 498 21.91 -5.84 -4.02
CA ALA A 498 20.56 -6.28 -3.66
C ALA A 498 20.06 -5.66 -2.34
#